data_AF-A0A9Q0Q0Q2-F1
#
_entry.id   AF-A0A9Q0Q0Q2-F1
#
_cell.length_a   1.000
_cell.length_b   1.000
_cell.length_c   1.000
_cell.angle_alpha   90.00
_cell.angle_beta   90.00
_cell.angle_gamma   90.00
#
_symmetry.space_group_name_H-M   'P 1'
#
loop_
_entity.id
_entity.type
_entity.pdbx_description
1 polymer ?
#
loop_
_entity_poly.entity_id
_entity_poly.type
_entity_poly.pdbx_seq_one_letter_code
_entity_poly.pdbx_strand_id
1 'polypeptide(L)'
;MTEASQHNLSISKKNKKLILAIFASFLLVATIIAIVTGVNPQKKSTQNDAVHAKLVKSTFSKSAFSTTDHNRKLKEDDGSNEGGAEWSSTDRLLFQLSSSTPPDVVVAADGSGNYTTVSAAVSAAPSYSSKRYIIRIKAGVYRENVEVPKEKSNIMFLGDGRKTTIITGSRSVAGGSTTYQSATVAVEGQGFLARDITFQNTAGPSKYQAVALRVESDFAAFYKCTIDFIVGNAAAVFQDCDIQARRPNPGQTVTITAQGRSNPTQNTGIVIQKCRIGVTSDLHAVRSNFSAYLGRPWKEYARTVVMQSSISDAIHPAGWNGLKGRFALNTLSFAEYENSGAGAETSRRVTWEGYKIITSATEAQRFYCSQFHWW
;
A
#
# COMPACT_ATOMS: atom_id res chain seq x y z
N MET A 1 -52.82 -23.80 35.30
CA MET A 1 -52.35 -22.50 35.82
C MET A 1 -51.19 -22.77 36.76
N THR A 2 -49.97 -22.45 36.34
CA THR A 2 -48.75 -22.39 37.18
C THR A 2 -47.68 -21.66 36.37
N GLU A 3 -46.70 -21.08 37.06
CA GLU A 3 -45.85 -20.00 36.51
C GLU A 3 -44.50 -20.50 35.96
N ALA A 4 -43.90 -19.70 35.07
CA ALA A 4 -42.49 -19.80 34.69
C ALA A 4 -41.78 -18.50 35.10
N SER A 5 -40.74 -18.60 35.93
CA SER A 5 -40.12 -17.45 36.58
C SER A 5 -39.09 -16.73 35.68
N GLN A 6 -39.23 -15.42 35.53
CA GLN A 6 -38.20 -14.57 34.90
C GLN A 6 -37.15 -14.13 35.92
N HIS A 7 -35.95 -14.71 35.85
CA HIS A 7 -34.84 -14.34 36.74
C HIS A 7 -34.14 -13.04 36.27
N ASN A 8 -34.65 -11.88 36.68
CA ASN A 8 -34.04 -10.58 36.39
C ASN A 8 -32.72 -10.39 37.17
N LEU A 9 -31.59 -10.48 36.47
CA LEU A 9 -30.25 -10.28 37.04
C LEU A 9 -29.95 -8.78 37.30
N SER A 10 -30.17 -8.34 38.53
CA SER A 10 -29.90 -6.98 38.99
C SER A 10 -28.41 -6.68 39.11
N ILE A 11 -27.80 -6.15 38.03
CA ILE A 11 -26.39 -5.75 38.02
C ILE A 11 -26.18 -4.42 38.76
N SER A 12 -25.47 -4.50 39.89
CA SER A 12 -25.12 -3.37 40.79
C SER A 12 -24.48 -2.17 40.07
N LYS A 13 -24.76 -0.96 40.58
CA LYS A 13 -24.17 0.31 40.09
C LYS A 13 -22.62 0.32 40.13
N LYS A 14 -21.98 -0.42 41.06
CA LYS A 14 -20.51 -0.62 41.05
C LYS A 14 -20.06 -1.39 39.80
N ASN A 15 -20.73 -2.50 39.50
CA ASN A 15 -20.39 -3.38 38.39
C ASN A 15 -20.63 -2.68 37.03
N LYS A 16 -21.67 -1.84 36.92
CA LYS A 16 -21.88 -1.00 35.72
C LYS A 16 -20.72 -0.03 35.47
N LYS A 17 -20.15 0.59 36.52
CA LYS A 17 -18.93 1.41 36.38
C LYS A 17 -17.70 0.58 35.99
N LEU A 18 -17.55 -0.63 36.53
CA LEU A 18 -16.42 -1.50 36.21
C LEU A 18 -16.48 -2.01 34.75
N ILE A 19 -17.66 -2.42 34.27
CA ILE A 19 -17.87 -2.83 32.87
C ILE A 19 -17.62 -1.65 31.92
N LEU A 20 -18.10 -0.45 32.26
CA LEU A 20 -17.85 0.74 31.44
C LEU A 20 -16.36 1.14 31.42
N ALA A 21 -15.64 0.95 32.53
CA ALA A 21 -14.20 1.14 32.58
C ALA A 21 -13.43 0.11 31.73
N ILE A 22 -13.85 -1.16 31.73
CA ILE A 22 -13.26 -2.20 30.87
C ILE A 22 -13.48 -1.89 29.40
N PHE A 23 -14.70 -1.47 29.00
CA PHE A 23 -14.98 -1.04 27.62
C PHE A 23 -14.19 0.23 27.24
N ALA A 24 -13.99 1.18 28.16
CA ALA A 24 -13.15 2.35 27.92
C ALA A 24 -11.67 1.98 27.75
N SER A 25 -11.16 0.99 28.49
CA SER A 25 -9.79 0.50 28.37
C SER A 25 -9.50 -0.18 27.02
N PHE A 26 -10.50 -0.80 26.39
CA PHE A 26 -10.37 -1.36 25.03
C PHE A 26 -10.46 -0.31 23.91
N LEU A 27 -10.77 0.96 24.23
CA LEU A 27 -10.80 2.05 23.25
C LEU A 27 -9.54 2.94 23.28
N LEU A 28 -8.48 2.52 23.97
CA LEU A 28 -7.27 3.31 24.20
C LEU A 28 -6.08 2.90 23.31
N VAL A 29 -6.35 2.58 22.04
CA VAL A 29 -5.33 2.67 20.97
C VAL A 29 -5.23 4.14 20.54
N ALA A 30 -4.82 4.98 21.50
CA ALA A 30 -4.60 6.40 21.28
C ALA A 30 -3.30 6.59 20.48
N THR A 31 -3.43 6.64 19.15
CA THR A 31 -2.34 7.01 18.25
C THR A 31 -1.76 8.35 18.72
N ILE A 32 -0.45 8.41 18.97
CA ILE A 32 0.21 9.60 19.51
C ILE A 32 0.20 10.71 18.45
N ILE A 33 -0.81 11.58 18.53
CA ILE A 33 -0.87 12.83 17.77
C ILE A 33 0.06 13.82 18.47
N ALA A 34 1.24 14.03 17.90
CA ALA A 34 2.12 15.13 18.27
C ALA A 34 1.49 16.46 17.84
N ILE A 35 0.68 17.06 18.71
CA ILE A 35 0.11 18.38 18.51
C ILE A 35 1.24 19.41 18.64
N VAL A 36 1.55 20.09 17.54
CA VAL A 36 2.37 21.32 17.56
C VAL A 36 1.42 22.51 17.57
N THR A 37 1.04 22.96 18.76
CA THR A 37 0.44 24.28 18.96
C THR A 37 1.52 25.35 18.80
N GLY A 38 1.25 26.36 17.95
CA GLY A 38 2.22 27.41 17.63
C GLY A 38 2.26 28.55 18.66
N VAL A 39 3.34 29.33 18.61
CA VAL A 39 3.48 30.65 19.25
C VAL A 39 3.95 31.66 18.18
N ASN A 40 3.64 32.95 18.38
CA ASN A 40 3.51 33.97 17.34
C ASN A 40 4.80 34.39 16.60
N PRO A 41 4.67 35.02 15.40
CA PRO A 41 5.77 35.19 14.45
C PRO A 41 6.56 36.48 14.60
N GLN A 42 7.86 36.45 14.26
CA GLN A 42 8.56 37.58 13.64
C GLN A 42 9.76 37.13 12.77
N LYS A 43 10.07 37.96 11.76
CA LYS A 43 11.29 37.98 10.90
C LYS A 43 11.58 36.77 9.97
N LYS A 44 11.35 37.04 8.67
CA LYS A 44 12.05 36.51 7.47
C LYS A 44 12.21 34.99 7.33
N SER A 45 11.23 34.36 6.69
CA SER A 45 11.42 33.05 6.04
C SER A 45 12.17 33.20 4.71
N THR A 46 13.28 32.46 4.54
CA THR A 46 13.85 32.16 3.21
C THR A 46 13.35 30.80 2.73
N GLN A 47 12.58 30.85 1.65
CA GLN A 47 11.98 29.78 0.86
C GLN A 47 12.91 28.57 0.60
N ASN A 48 12.41 27.34 0.87
CA ASN A 48 12.50 26.14 0.00
C ASN A 48 12.21 24.83 0.77
N ASP A 49 10.92 24.48 0.88
CA ASP A 49 10.46 23.16 1.35
C ASP A 49 9.97 22.27 0.21
N ALA A 50 10.11 20.95 0.39
CA ALA A 50 10.02 19.98 -0.70
C ALA A 50 8.58 19.70 -1.18
N VAL A 51 8.40 19.75 -2.50
CA VAL A 51 7.16 19.42 -3.21
C VAL A 51 7.40 18.15 -4.06
N HIS A 52 6.36 17.39 -4.44
CA HIS A 52 6.48 16.09 -5.14
C HIS A 52 5.59 15.98 -6.40
N ALA A 53 5.50 14.79 -7.05
CA ALA A 53 5.48 14.61 -8.53
C ALA A 53 4.21 13.99 -9.20
N LYS A 54 3.94 14.31 -10.49
CA LYS A 54 2.99 13.62 -11.42
C LYS A 54 3.68 12.40 -12.10
N LEU A 55 3.12 11.54 -12.97
CA LEU A 55 1.74 11.43 -13.47
C LEU A 55 1.48 10.63 -14.79
N VAL A 56 1.96 9.37 -15.02
CA VAL A 56 1.23 8.29 -15.80
C VAL A 56 1.99 6.94 -16.03
N LYS A 57 1.25 5.81 -15.97
CA LYS A 57 1.56 4.41 -16.40
C LYS A 57 2.71 3.61 -15.74
N SER A 58 2.32 2.57 -14.99
CA SER A 58 3.03 1.26 -15.03
C SER A 58 2.34 0.34 -16.05
N THR A 59 3.08 -0.57 -16.69
CA THR A 59 2.52 -1.55 -17.62
C THR A 59 3.31 -2.85 -17.55
N PHE A 60 2.73 -3.85 -16.89
CA PHE A 60 3.13 -5.24 -17.12
C PHE A 60 3.04 -5.51 -18.62
N SER A 61 4.21 -5.76 -19.23
CA SER A 61 4.33 -6.29 -20.58
C SER A 61 4.61 -7.77 -20.49
N LYS A 62 3.93 -8.59 -21.30
CA LYS A 62 4.20 -10.03 -21.40
C LYS A 62 5.40 -10.24 -22.32
N SER A 63 6.60 -9.98 -21.83
CA SER A 63 7.84 -10.32 -22.54
C SER A 63 7.94 -11.85 -22.65
N ALA A 64 7.66 -12.37 -23.85
CA ALA A 64 7.77 -13.80 -24.13
C ALA A 64 9.25 -14.20 -24.19
N PHE A 65 9.78 -14.72 -23.09
CA PHE A 65 11.10 -15.36 -23.09
C PHE A 65 10.94 -16.79 -23.64
N SER A 66 11.37 -16.98 -24.89
CA SER A 66 11.27 -18.26 -25.59
C SER A 66 12.46 -19.16 -25.27
N THR A 67 12.38 -19.88 -24.16
CA THR A 67 13.14 -21.12 -23.94
C THR A 67 12.18 -22.27 -23.74
N THR A 68 12.33 -23.32 -24.55
CA THR A 68 11.52 -24.54 -24.50
C THR A 68 11.73 -25.28 -23.19
N ASP A 69 10.70 -25.31 -22.34
CA ASP A 69 10.49 -26.41 -21.41
C ASP A 69 8.99 -26.61 -21.15
N HIS A 70 8.57 -27.82 -20.80
CA HIS A 70 7.15 -28.20 -20.68
C HIS A 70 6.70 -28.26 -19.21
N ASN A 71 5.40 -28.04 -18.98
CA ASN A 71 4.69 -28.28 -17.71
C ASN A 71 5.33 -27.69 -16.43
N ARG A 72 5.17 -26.38 -16.20
CA ARG A 72 5.35 -25.80 -14.86
C ARG A 72 4.00 -25.60 -14.15
N LYS A 73 3.48 -26.69 -13.54
CA LYS A 73 2.46 -26.57 -12.49
C LYS A 73 3.02 -25.72 -11.34
N LEU A 74 2.13 -25.09 -10.56
CA LEU A 74 2.51 -24.65 -9.21
C LEU A 74 2.87 -25.91 -8.41
N LYS A 75 4.03 -25.91 -7.76
CA LYS A 75 4.48 -27.05 -6.94
C LYS A 75 3.63 -27.08 -5.67
N GLU A 76 3.13 -28.25 -5.32
CA GLU A 76 2.60 -28.50 -3.97
C GLU A 76 3.78 -28.48 -3.00
N ASP A 77 3.61 -27.78 -1.88
CA ASP A 77 4.65 -27.63 -0.86
C ASP A 77 4.42 -28.64 0.26
N ASP A 78 5.47 -29.38 0.60
CA ASP A 78 5.37 -30.65 1.30
C ASP A 78 5.29 -30.51 2.83
N GLY A 79 4.07 -30.36 3.34
CA GLY A 79 3.66 -31.02 4.60
C GLY A 79 4.26 -30.52 5.92
N SER A 80 4.51 -29.23 6.09
CA SER A 80 4.80 -28.62 7.41
C SER A 80 3.69 -27.67 7.86
N ASN A 81 3.04 -27.98 8.99
CA ASN A 81 1.86 -27.28 9.49
C ASN A 81 2.23 -26.06 10.37
N GLU A 82 2.84 -25.03 9.77
CA GLU A 82 3.17 -23.78 10.45
C GLU A 82 2.18 -22.65 10.10
N GLY A 83 1.65 -21.99 11.14
CA GLY A 83 0.53 -21.04 11.08
C GLY A 83 0.87 -19.68 10.49
N GLY A 84 1.27 -19.64 9.22
CA GLY A 84 1.25 -18.42 8.42
C GLY A 84 -0.18 -17.90 8.20
N ALA A 85 -0.30 -16.67 7.69
CA ALA A 85 -1.60 -16.13 7.29
C ALA A 85 -2.10 -16.83 6.00
N GLU A 86 -2.70 -18.02 6.16
CA GLU A 86 -3.13 -18.81 5.01
C GLU A 86 -4.34 -18.17 4.32
N TRP A 87 -4.05 -17.34 3.31
CA TRP A 87 -4.95 -17.04 2.22
C TRP A 87 -5.60 -18.33 1.73
N SER A 88 -6.92 -18.45 1.87
CA SER A 88 -7.61 -19.69 1.51
C SER A 88 -7.28 -20.07 0.07
N SER A 89 -7.25 -21.38 -0.23
CA SER A 89 -7.07 -21.83 -1.62
C SER A 89 -8.09 -21.19 -2.58
N THR A 90 -9.28 -20.86 -2.08
CA THR A 90 -10.31 -20.06 -2.76
C THR A 90 -9.85 -18.63 -3.09
N ASP A 91 -9.25 -17.89 -2.15
CA ASP A 91 -8.74 -16.53 -2.40
C ASP A 91 -7.54 -16.55 -3.36
N ARG A 92 -6.67 -17.56 -3.23
CA ARG A 92 -5.58 -17.80 -4.20
C ARG A 92 -6.14 -18.10 -5.60
N LEU A 93 -7.24 -18.85 -5.69
CA LEU A 93 -7.97 -19.12 -6.94
C LEU A 93 -8.65 -17.87 -7.53
N LEU A 94 -9.18 -16.94 -6.70
CA LEU A 94 -9.80 -15.68 -7.18
C LEU A 94 -8.81 -14.75 -7.91
N PHE A 95 -7.50 -14.91 -7.68
CA PHE A 95 -6.45 -14.22 -8.44
C PHE A 95 -5.95 -14.97 -9.68
N GLN A 96 -6.22 -16.29 -9.78
CA GLN A 96 -5.80 -17.13 -10.90
C GLN A 96 -6.91 -17.31 -11.95
N LEU A 97 -8.14 -17.54 -11.52
CA LEU A 97 -9.31 -17.74 -12.39
C LEU A 97 -9.65 -16.44 -13.14
N SER A 98 -10.05 -16.53 -14.41
CA SER A 98 -10.31 -15.37 -15.27
C SER A 98 -11.79 -15.01 -15.44
N SER A 99 -12.73 -15.88 -15.03
CA SER A 99 -14.14 -15.75 -15.40
C SER A 99 -15.17 -16.54 -14.58
N SER A 100 -14.78 -17.46 -13.71
CA SER A 100 -15.69 -18.51 -13.20
C SER A 100 -16.44 -18.21 -11.90
N THR A 101 -16.05 -17.20 -11.13
CA THR A 101 -16.81 -16.79 -9.93
C THR A 101 -17.79 -15.67 -10.28
N PRO A 102 -19.10 -15.87 -10.13
CA PRO A 102 -20.07 -14.80 -10.37
C PRO A 102 -19.91 -13.68 -9.32
N PRO A 103 -20.06 -12.40 -9.70
CA PRO A 103 -20.08 -11.30 -8.74
C PRO A 103 -21.41 -11.27 -7.99
N ASP A 104 -21.39 -10.88 -6.72
CA ASP A 104 -22.60 -10.62 -5.94
C ASP A 104 -23.37 -9.41 -6.50
N VAL A 105 -22.65 -8.36 -6.93
CA VAL A 105 -23.22 -7.15 -7.53
C VAL A 105 -22.33 -6.55 -8.62
N VAL A 106 -22.94 -5.87 -9.58
CA VAL A 106 -22.29 -5.16 -10.68
C VAL A 106 -22.47 -3.65 -10.53
N VAL A 107 -21.36 -2.92 -10.60
CA VAL A 107 -21.31 -1.45 -10.70
C VAL A 107 -21.06 -1.08 -12.16
N ALA A 108 -21.87 -0.16 -12.69
CA ALA A 108 -21.87 0.22 -14.09
C ALA A 108 -22.26 1.70 -14.28
N ALA A 109 -21.30 2.53 -14.73
CA ALA A 109 -21.53 3.95 -14.99
C ALA A 109 -22.56 4.24 -16.11
N ASP A 110 -22.88 3.24 -16.94
CA ASP A 110 -23.90 3.29 -17.99
C ASP A 110 -25.31 2.88 -17.51
N GLY A 111 -25.47 2.54 -16.23
CA GLY A 111 -26.74 2.09 -15.65
C GLY A 111 -27.08 0.62 -15.90
N SER A 112 -26.25 -0.16 -16.59
CA SER A 112 -26.52 -1.57 -16.91
C SER A 112 -26.20 -2.56 -15.76
N GLY A 113 -26.09 -2.07 -14.52
CA GLY A 113 -25.69 -2.84 -13.34
C GLY A 113 -26.63 -2.58 -12.17
N ASN A 114 -26.34 -3.20 -11.02
CA ASN A 114 -27.09 -2.98 -9.78
C ASN A 114 -26.91 -1.57 -9.22
N TYR A 115 -25.73 -0.95 -9.46
CA TYR A 115 -25.39 0.39 -8.98
C TYR A 115 -24.63 1.18 -10.04
N THR A 116 -24.73 2.51 -10.01
CA THR A 116 -23.96 3.42 -10.87
C THR A 116 -22.65 3.89 -10.25
N THR A 117 -22.50 3.77 -8.93
CA THR A 117 -21.29 4.15 -8.16
C THR A 117 -20.75 2.99 -7.34
N VAL A 118 -19.44 3.00 -7.10
CA VAL A 118 -18.76 1.98 -6.29
C VAL A 118 -19.14 2.12 -4.82
N SER A 119 -19.27 3.35 -4.33
CA SER A 119 -19.64 3.67 -2.94
C SER A 119 -21.03 3.14 -2.55
N ALA A 120 -21.99 3.11 -3.48
CA ALA A 120 -23.30 2.52 -3.25
C ALA A 120 -23.22 0.99 -3.08
N ALA A 121 -22.45 0.30 -3.92
CA ALA A 121 -22.24 -1.14 -3.81
C ALA A 121 -21.51 -1.53 -2.50
N VAL A 122 -20.52 -0.75 -2.08
CA VAL A 122 -19.84 -0.94 -0.79
C VAL A 122 -20.79 -0.72 0.39
N SER A 123 -21.65 0.30 0.31
CA SER A 123 -22.65 0.59 1.34
C SER A 123 -23.67 -0.54 1.50
N ALA A 124 -24.13 -1.11 0.38
CA ALA A 124 -25.09 -2.22 0.33
C ALA A 124 -24.51 -3.59 0.70
N ALA A 125 -23.18 -3.77 0.64
CA ALA A 125 -22.53 -5.02 1.03
C ALA A 125 -22.82 -5.40 2.51
N PRO A 126 -22.92 -6.69 2.86
CA PRO A 126 -23.15 -7.12 4.24
C PRO A 126 -21.99 -6.71 5.16
N SER A 127 -22.31 -6.18 6.34
CA SER A 127 -21.30 -5.85 7.36
C SER A 127 -20.85 -7.10 8.12
N TYR A 128 -19.57 -7.15 8.50
CA TYR A 128 -18.91 -8.24 9.21
C TYR A 128 -19.09 -9.63 8.54
N SER A 129 -19.17 -9.64 7.21
CA SER A 129 -19.29 -10.86 6.41
C SER A 129 -18.04 -11.75 6.53
N SER A 130 -18.25 -13.01 6.90
CA SER A 130 -17.27 -14.09 6.75
C SER A 130 -17.15 -14.62 5.32
N LYS A 131 -18.10 -14.25 4.44
CA LYS A 131 -18.06 -14.56 3.00
C LYS A 131 -17.42 -13.42 2.21
N ARG A 132 -16.60 -13.78 1.23
CA ARG A 132 -16.14 -12.92 0.14
C ARG A 132 -17.35 -12.29 -0.55
N TYR A 133 -17.35 -10.96 -0.73
CA TYR A 133 -18.41 -10.23 -1.43
C TYR A 133 -17.80 -9.49 -2.63
N ILE A 134 -18.16 -9.91 -3.84
CA ILE A 134 -17.50 -9.55 -5.09
C ILE A 134 -18.30 -8.46 -5.81
N ILE A 135 -17.74 -7.26 -5.81
CA ILE A 135 -18.24 -6.09 -6.53
C ILE A 135 -17.51 -6.05 -7.88
N ARG A 136 -18.18 -6.45 -8.97
CA ARG A 136 -17.65 -6.25 -10.32
C ARG A 136 -17.86 -4.80 -10.74
N ILE A 137 -16.81 -4.13 -11.19
CA ILE A 137 -16.85 -2.72 -11.59
C ILE A 137 -16.55 -2.65 -13.09
N LYS A 138 -17.60 -2.43 -13.89
CA LYS A 138 -17.50 -2.38 -15.36
C LYS A 138 -16.54 -1.28 -15.83
N ALA A 139 -16.04 -1.40 -17.05
CA ALA A 139 -15.27 -0.36 -17.72
C ALA A 139 -15.97 1.02 -17.59
N GLY A 140 -15.21 2.04 -17.13
CA GLY A 140 -15.72 3.36 -16.78
C GLY A 140 -14.73 4.18 -15.95
N VAL A 141 -14.98 5.49 -15.86
CA VAL A 141 -14.19 6.43 -15.04
C VAL A 141 -15.06 6.99 -13.92
N TYR A 142 -14.98 6.32 -12.77
CA TYR A 142 -15.77 6.58 -11.57
C TYR A 142 -15.15 7.75 -10.79
N ARG A 143 -15.83 8.89 -10.78
CA ARG A 143 -15.36 10.14 -10.16
C ARG A 143 -15.93 10.28 -8.75
N GLU A 144 -15.39 9.48 -7.84
CA GLU A 144 -15.85 9.37 -6.46
C GLU A 144 -14.68 9.13 -5.49
N ASN A 145 -14.86 9.54 -4.24
CA ASN A 145 -14.00 9.12 -3.12
C ASN A 145 -14.68 7.95 -2.42
N VAL A 146 -14.09 6.76 -2.51
CA VAL A 146 -14.68 5.52 -1.97
C VAL A 146 -14.06 5.18 -0.62
N GLU A 147 -14.87 4.73 0.32
CA GLU A 147 -14.43 4.25 1.64
C GLU A 147 -15.00 2.85 1.89
N VAL A 148 -14.12 1.91 2.21
CA VAL A 148 -14.46 0.54 2.64
C VAL A 148 -14.14 0.47 4.14
N PRO A 149 -15.05 0.93 5.02
CA PRO A 149 -14.78 1.05 6.45
C PRO A 149 -14.64 -0.33 7.10
N LYS A 150 -14.11 -0.37 8.34
CA LYS A 150 -13.85 -1.61 9.09
C LYS A 150 -15.02 -2.61 9.15
N GLU A 151 -16.26 -2.12 9.11
CA GLU A 151 -17.49 -2.93 9.08
C GLU A 151 -17.60 -3.78 7.80
N LYS A 152 -16.98 -3.39 6.69
CA LYS A 152 -17.10 -4.04 5.38
C LYS A 152 -15.96 -5.02 5.16
N SER A 153 -15.94 -6.11 5.93
CA SER A 153 -14.96 -7.19 5.77
C SER A 153 -15.16 -7.99 4.48
N ASN A 154 -14.08 -8.57 3.98
CA ASN A 154 -14.04 -9.50 2.85
C ASN A 154 -14.58 -8.98 1.49
N ILE A 155 -14.65 -7.66 1.30
CA ILE A 155 -14.98 -7.04 0.00
C ILE A 155 -13.90 -7.37 -1.05
N MET A 156 -14.33 -7.62 -2.29
CA MET A 156 -13.47 -7.72 -3.47
C MET A 156 -13.93 -6.77 -4.55
N PHE A 157 -13.02 -5.91 -5.04
CA PHE A 157 -13.22 -5.13 -6.27
C PHE A 157 -12.66 -5.89 -7.47
N LEU A 158 -13.50 -6.17 -8.46
CA LEU A 158 -13.12 -6.84 -9.71
C LEU A 158 -13.39 -5.93 -10.91
N GLY A 159 -12.37 -5.28 -11.44
CA GLY A 159 -12.49 -4.45 -12.65
C GLY A 159 -12.53 -5.26 -13.93
N ASP A 160 -13.15 -4.72 -14.99
CA ASP A 160 -13.07 -5.25 -16.35
C ASP A 160 -11.66 -5.12 -16.97
N GLY A 161 -10.74 -4.38 -16.34
CA GLY A 161 -9.35 -4.21 -16.78
C GLY A 161 -8.72 -2.92 -16.26
N ARG A 162 -7.46 -2.97 -15.83
CA ARG A 162 -6.78 -1.81 -15.19
C ARG A 162 -6.71 -0.54 -16.06
N LYS A 163 -6.82 -0.68 -17.39
CA LYS A 163 -6.81 0.44 -18.36
C LYS A 163 -8.20 1.01 -18.63
N THR A 164 -9.26 0.32 -18.23
CA THR A 164 -10.65 0.57 -18.60
C THR A 164 -11.55 0.84 -17.40
N THR A 165 -11.27 0.23 -16.24
CA THR A 165 -11.94 0.55 -14.95
C THR A 165 -11.01 1.41 -14.10
N ILE A 166 -11.43 2.66 -13.83
CA ILE A 166 -10.65 3.67 -13.11
C ILE A 166 -11.52 4.33 -12.03
N ILE A 167 -11.09 4.31 -10.77
CA ILE A 167 -11.66 5.14 -9.69
C ILE A 167 -10.73 6.33 -9.48
N THR A 168 -11.27 7.55 -9.54
CA THR A 168 -10.47 8.78 -9.54
C THR A 168 -11.04 9.94 -8.72
N GLY A 169 -10.16 10.61 -7.98
CA GLY A 169 -10.46 11.79 -7.17
C GLY A 169 -9.36 12.86 -7.29
N SER A 170 -9.49 13.95 -6.52
CA SER A 170 -8.57 15.10 -6.56
C SER A 170 -8.36 15.80 -5.21
N ARG A 171 -8.74 15.17 -4.09
CA ARG A 171 -8.51 15.71 -2.74
C ARG A 171 -7.02 15.83 -2.47
N SER A 172 -6.60 16.89 -1.79
CA SER A 172 -5.18 17.21 -1.57
C SER A 172 -4.97 18.20 -0.43
N VAL A 173 -3.75 18.28 0.10
CA VAL A 173 -3.39 19.21 1.19
C VAL A 173 -3.47 20.68 0.77
N ALA A 174 -3.09 21.03 -0.46
CA ALA A 174 -3.36 22.38 -1.01
C ALA A 174 -4.86 22.67 -1.22
N GLY A 175 -5.72 21.65 -1.15
CA GLY A 175 -7.18 21.76 -1.20
C GLY A 175 -7.85 21.72 0.18
N GLY A 176 -7.09 21.85 1.28
CA GLY A 176 -7.62 21.86 2.65
C GLY A 176 -7.89 20.48 3.25
N SER A 177 -7.58 19.38 2.55
CA SER A 177 -7.66 18.03 3.11
C SER A 177 -6.45 17.73 4.00
N THR A 178 -6.60 16.90 5.04
CA THR A 178 -5.43 16.19 5.59
C THR A 178 -4.90 15.17 4.58
N THR A 179 -3.64 14.76 4.71
CA THR A 179 -3.07 13.65 3.90
C THR A 179 -3.92 12.38 4.00
N TYR A 180 -4.40 12.04 5.20
CA TYR A 180 -5.23 10.86 5.48
C TYR A 180 -6.57 10.91 4.72
N GLN A 181 -7.28 12.03 4.82
CA GLN A 181 -8.58 12.25 4.15
C GLN A 181 -8.48 12.53 2.64
N SER A 182 -7.25 12.68 2.12
CA SER A 182 -7.01 12.95 0.70
C SER A 182 -7.13 11.71 -0.20
N ALA A 183 -7.31 10.53 0.40
CA ALA A 183 -7.44 9.25 -0.30
C ALA A 183 -8.59 9.26 -1.32
N THR A 184 -8.32 8.78 -2.54
CA THR A 184 -9.36 8.50 -3.54
C THR A 184 -10.10 7.21 -3.20
N VAL A 185 -9.39 6.17 -2.77
CA VAL A 185 -9.99 4.99 -2.13
C VAL A 185 -9.33 4.77 -0.77
N ALA A 186 -10.14 4.60 0.27
CA ALA A 186 -9.73 4.21 1.61
C ALA A 186 -10.25 2.82 1.95
N VAL A 187 -9.41 1.97 2.54
CA VAL A 187 -9.70 0.56 2.82
C VAL A 187 -9.29 0.20 4.24
N GLU A 188 -10.26 -0.07 5.10
CA GLU A 188 -10.12 -0.45 6.51
C GLU A 188 -10.78 -1.81 6.80
N GLY A 189 -11.79 -2.21 6.02
CA GLY A 189 -12.44 -3.51 6.12
C GLY A 189 -11.49 -4.67 5.82
N GLN A 190 -11.20 -5.51 6.83
CA GLN A 190 -10.25 -6.63 6.78
C GLN A 190 -10.51 -7.58 5.60
N GLY A 191 -9.44 -8.14 5.03
CA GLY A 191 -9.53 -9.15 3.97
C GLY A 191 -9.78 -8.58 2.59
N PHE A 192 -9.54 -7.28 2.35
CA PHE A 192 -9.90 -6.61 1.11
C PHE A 192 -9.09 -7.09 -0.11
N LEU A 193 -9.78 -7.46 -1.19
CA LEU A 193 -9.15 -7.81 -2.46
C LEU A 193 -9.43 -6.73 -3.52
N ALA A 194 -8.44 -6.41 -4.35
CA ALA A 194 -8.67 -5.67 -5.59
C ALA A 194 -7.94 -6.30 -6.78
N ARG A 195 -8.63 -6.34 -7.92
CA ARG A 195 -8.12 -6.94 -9.15
C ARG A 195 -8.48 -6.13 -10.39
N ASP A 196 -7.52 -6.03 -11.32
CA ASP A 196 -7.70 -5.53 -12.68
C ASP A 196 -8.37 -4.13 -12.73
N ILE A 197 -7.95 -3.22 -11.85
CA ILE A 197 -8.52 -1.87 -11.64
C ILE A 197 -7.42 -0.81 -11.38
N THR A 198 -7.69 0.47 -11.67
CA THR A 198 -6.79 1.60 -11.33
C THR A 198 -7.39 2.50 -10.25
N PHE A 199 -6.57 2.89 -9.27
CA PHE A 199 -6.87 3.91 -8.26
C PHE A 199 -5.99 5.14 -8.50
N GLN A 200 -6.58 6.33 -8.69
CA GLN A 200 -5.83 7.51 -9.13
C GLN A 200 -6.27 8.82 -8.46
N ASN A 201 -5.32 9.55 -7.86
CA ASN A 201 -5.53 10.94 -7.48
C ASN A 201 -4.95 11.90 -8.54
N THR A 202 -5.76 12.84 -9.01
CA THR A 202 -5.46 13.72 -10.14
C THR A 202 -5.04 15.14 -9.76
N ALA A 203 -5.03 15.49 -8.46
CA ALA A 203 -4.73 16.83 -7.96
C ALA A 203 -3.41 17.41 -8.50
N GLY A 204 -2.40 16.56 -8.64
CA GLY A 204 -1.13 16.91 -9.28
C GLY A 204 -0.08 17.53 -8.34
N PRO A 205 1.14 17.75 -8.85
CA PRO A 205 2.34 17.99 -8.04
C PRO A 205 2.31 19.32 -7.27
N SER A 206 1.68 20.34 -7.84
CA SER A 206 1.49 21.66 -7.22
C SER A 206 0.41 21.68 -6.12
N LYS A 207 -0.17 20.52 -5.77
CA LYS A 207 -1.18 20.40 -4.70
C LYS A 207 -0.68 19.69 -3.42
N TYR A 208 0.64 19.44 -3.34
CA TYR A 208 1.30 18.72 -2.25
C TYR A 208 0.76 17.28 -2.10
N GLN A 209 0.53 16.80 -0.87
CA GLN A 209 0.10 15.42 -0.63
C GLN A 209 -1.34 15.19 -1.14
N ALA A 210 -1.52 14.14 -1.93
CA ALA A 210 -2.79 13.77 -2.56
C ALA A 210 -2.81 12.25 -2.77
N VAL A 211 -3.47 11.51 -1.88
CA VAL A 211 -3.40 10.04 -1.83
C VAL A 211 -4.34 9.39 -2.85
N ALA A 212 -3.86 8.40 -3.59
CA ALA A 212 -4.71 7.58 -4.46
C ALA A 212 -5.39 6.44 -3.69
N LEU A 213 -4.63 5.67 -2.93
CA LEU A 213 -5.12 4.53 -2.14
C LEU A 213 -4.55 4.61 -0.71
N ARG A 214 -5.43 4.46 0.29
CA ARG A 214 -5.09 4.27 1.72
C ARG A 214 -5.52 2.86 2.12
N VAL A 215 -4.63 2.09 2.75
CA VAL A 215 -4.90 0.72 3.20
C VAL A 215 -4.49 0.55 4.66
N GLU A 216 -5.48 0.28 5.49
CA GLU A 216 -5.41 -0.10 6.91
C GLU A 216 -6.09 -1.46 7.17
N SER A 217 -6.63 -2.11 6.13
CA SER A 217 -7.08 -3.51 6.17
C SER A 217 -5.92 -4.47 6.36
N ASP A 218 -5.93 -5.24 7.45
CA ASP A 218 -5.19 -6.50 7.54
C ASP A 218 -5.61 -7.46 6.41
N PHE A 219 -4.67 -8.27 5.95
CA PHE A 219 -4.87 -9.24 4.85
C PHE A 219 -5.51 -8.60 3.60
N ALA A 220 -4.98 -7.47 3.16
CA ALA A 220 -5.34 -6.87 1.87
C ALA A 220 -4.43 -7.37 0.73
N ALA A 221 -4.99 -7.62 -0.46
CA ALA A 221 -4.22 -8.05 -1.64
C ALA A 221 -4.67 -7.38 -2.94
N PHE A 222 -3.69 -7.05 -3.79
CA PHE A 222 -3.87 -6.25 -5.01
C PHE A 222 -3.20 -6.94 -6.20
N TYR A 223 -3.98 -7.30 -7.23
CA TYR A 223 -3.47 -8.01 -8.40
C TYR A 223 -3.78 -7.27 -9.71
N LYS A 224 -2.75 -7.07 -10.54
CA LYS A 224 -2.81 -6.29 -11.80
C LYS A 224 -3.34 -4.84 -11.63
N CYS A 225 -3.39 -4.32 -10.41
CA CYS A 225 -3.84 -2.96 -10.14
C CYS A 225 -2.82 -1.88 -10.57
N THR A 226 -3.25 -0.62 -10.59
CA THR A 226 -2.36 0.55 -10.70
C THR A 226 -2.57 1.46 -9.49
N ILE A 227 -1.48 1.84 -8.81
CA ILE A 227 -1.47 2.62 -7.56
C ILE A 227 -0.33 3.65 -7.63
N ASP A 228 -0.56 4.84 -7.08
CA ASP A 228 0.37 5.97 -7.11
C ASP A 228 1.20 6.13 -5.82
N PHE A 229 2.50 5.80 -5.90
CA PHE A 229 3.54 5.96 -4.85
C PHE A 229 3.34 5.07 -3.59
N ILE A 230 4.43 4.80 -2.86
CA ILE A 230 4.47 3.86 -1.72
C ILE A 230 4.94 4.59 -0.46
N VAL A 231 4.00 4.82 0.47
CA VAL A 231 4.24 5.51 1.75
C VAL A 231 3.47 4.78 2.84
N GLY A 232 4.03 4.70 4.05
CA GLY A 232 3.28 4.25 5.22
C GLY A 232 4.11 3.40 6.19
N ASN A 233 3.40 2.79 7.14
CA ASN A 233 3.97 1.91 8.16
C ASN A 233 3.27 0.54 8.20
N ALA A 234 2.82 0.02 7.06
CA ALA A 234 2.32 -1.34 6.96
C ALA A 234 3.48 -2.37 6.99
N ALA A 235 3.15 -3.64 7.22
CA ALA A 235 3.93 -4.76 6.72
C ALA A 235 3.44 -5.06 5.28
N ALA A 236 4.24 -4.70 4.27
CA ALA A 236 3.80 -4.74 2.87
C ALA A 236 4.86 -5.38 1.95
N VAL A 237 4.44 -6.38 1.16
CA VAL A 237 5.27 -7.03 0.15
C VAL A 237 4.73 -6.70 -1.25
N PHE A 238 5.58 -6.10 -2.08
CA PHE A 238 5.33 -5.89 -3.50
C PHE A 238 6.10 -6.97 -4.27
N GLN A 239 5.39 -7.91 -4.89
CA GLN A 239 5.99 -8.99 -5.66
C GLN A 239 5.64 -8.89 -7.14
N ASP A 240 6.62 -9.11 -8.03
CA ASP A 240 6.45 -9.10 -9.50
C ASP A 240 5.84 -7.79 -10.06
N CYS A 241 6.05 -6.65 -9.41
CA CYS A 241 5.43 -5.37 -9.78
C CYS A 241 6.30 -4.52 -10.73
N ASP A 242 5.64 -3.80 -11.65
CA ASP A 242 6.24 -2.70 -12.41
C ASP A 242 6.14 -1.39 -11.63
N ILE A 243 7.26 -0.91 -11.12
CA ILE A 243 7.37 0.29 -10.27
C ILE A 243 8.06 1.39 -11.08
N GLN A 244 7.29 2.38 -11.52
CA GLN A 244 7.76 3.44 -12.42
C GLN A 244 7.72 4.79 -11.71
N ALA A 245 8.91 5.31 -11.36
CA ALA A 245 9.09 6.69 -10.93
C ALA A 245 8.83 7.67 -12.09
N ARG A 246 8.45 8.91 -11.79
CA ARG A 246 7.71 9.75 -12.74
C ARG A 246 8.17 11.21 -12.72
N ARG A 247 8.04 11.94 -13.82
CA ARG A 247 8.64 13.29 -13.95
C ARG A 247 8.07 14.25 -12.90
N PRO A 248 8.94 14.87 -12.08
CA PRO A 248 8.52 15.80 -11.05
C PRO A 248 8.54 17.25 -11.57
N ASN A 249 8.13 18.22 -10.75
CA ASN A 249 8.35 19.64 -11.09
C ASN A 249 9.85 19.98 -11.00
N PRO A 250 10.33 21.05 -11.66
CA PRO A 250 11.69 21.57 -11.47
C PRO A 250 12.09 21.72 -9.99
N GLY A 251 13.32 21.34 -9.65
CA GLY A 251 13.85 21.40 -8.28
C GLY A 251 13.36 20.31 -7.31
N GLN A 252 12.51 19.39 -7.75
CA GLN A 252 12.02 18.28 -6.92
C GLN A 252 12.83 16.99 -7.10
N THR A 253 12.90 16.18 -6.05
CA THR A 253 13.48 14.83 -6.03
C THR A 253 12.39 13.76 -5.98
N VAL A 254 12.59 12.64 -6.69
CA VAL A 254 11.71 11.46 -6.63
C VAL A 254 12.27 10.41 -5.68
N THR A 255 11.42 9.83 -4.85
CA THR A 255 11.71 8.64 -4.03
C THR A 255 10.63 7.61 -4.29
N ILE A 256 10.98 6.33 -4.42
CA ILE A 256 10.02 5.25 -4.69
C ILE A 256 9.28 4.82 -3.41
N THR A 257 9.98 4.72 -2.27
CA THR A 257 9.37 4.53 -0.95
C THR A 257 9.59 5.73 -0.01
N ALA A 258 8.68 5.88 0.96
CA ALA A 258 8.93 6.65 2.17
C ALA A 258 8.34 5.90 3.38
N GLN A 259 9.13 4.99 3.96
CA GLN A 259 8.66 4.10 5.03
C GLN A 259 8.68 4.79 6.40
N GLY A 260 7.61 4.58 7.17
CA GLY A 260 7.25 5.36 8.34
C GLY A 260 7.36 4.62 9.68
N ARG A 261 8.23 3.63 9.82
CA ARG A 261 8.43 2.92 11.09
C ARG A 261 9.08 3.80 12.15
N SER A 262 8.39 4.00 13.27
CA SER A 262 8.77 4.94 14.33
C SER A 262 9.18 4.29 15.65
N ASN A 263 9.15 2.96 15.74
CA ASN A 263 9.62 2.20 16.89
C ASN A 263 10.29 0.90 16.38
N PRO A 264 11.47 0.50 16.90
CA PRO A 264 12.18 -0.70 16.44
C PRO A 264 11.39 -2.00 16.67
N THR A 265 10.49 -2.06 17.66
CA THR A 265 9.65 -3.23 17.95
C THR A 265 8.45 -3.39 17.00
N GLN A 266 8.21 -2.44 16.09
CA GLN A 266 7.19 -2.59 15.08
C GLN A 266 7.66 -3.57 14.00
N ASN A 267 6.86 -4.61 13.74
CA ASN A 267 7.12 -5.64 12.73
C ASN A 267 6.84 -5.23 11.27
N THR A 268 6.49 -3.96 11.09
CA THR A 268 6.24 -3.27 9.84
C THR A 268 7.49 -3.10 8.94
N GLY A 269 7.28 -2.86 7.65
CA GLY A 269 8.33 -2.69 6.65
C GLY A 269 7.79 -2.82 5.22
N ILE A 270 8.53 -2.28 4.24
CA ILE A 270 8.24 -2.47 2.81
C ILE A 270 9.26 -3.45 2.22
N VAL A 271 8.79 -4.51 1.57
CA VAL A 271 9.63 -5.40 0.75
C VAL A 271 9.22 -5.24 -0.72
N ILE A 272 10.20 -5.12 -1.61
CA ILE A 272 10.03 -5.06 -3.06
C ILE A 272 10.81 -6.24 -3.64
N GLN A 273 10.12 -7.33 -3.99
CA GLN A 273 10.70 -8.58 -4.46
C GLN A 273 10.39 -8.85 -5.95
N LYS A 274 11.40 -9.24 -6.74
CA LYS A 274 11.22 -9.65 -8.16
C LYS A 274 10.53 -8.59 -9.03
N CYS A 275 10.68 -7.32 -8.66
CA CYS A 275 10.03 -6.19 -9.32
C CYS A 275 10.88 -5.61 -10.45
N ARG A 276 10.28 -4.71 -11.23
CA ARG A 276 10.90 -3.95 -12.32
C ARG A 276 10.84 -2.47 -11.98
N ILE A 277 11.94 -1.96 -11.45
CA ILE A 277 12.08 -0.58 -10.96
C ILE A 277 12.67 0.28 -12.08
N GLY A 278 11.91 1.28 -12.51
CA GLY A 278 12.29 2.18 -13.59
C GLY A 278 11.79 3.60 -13.43
N VAL A 279 11.95 4.39 -14.49
CA VAL A 279 11.29 5.69 -14.66
C VAL A 279 10.45 5.72 -15.93
N THR A 280 9.36 6.47 -15.92
CA THR A 280 8.56 6.77 -17.10
C THR A 280 9.39 7.48 -18.17
N SER A 281 9.05 7.27 -19.45
CA SER A 281 9.86 7.76 -20.57
C SER A 281 10.04 9.28 -20.61
N ASP A 282 9.06 10.04 -20.12
CA ASP A 282 9.09 11.50 -19.99
C ASP A 282 10.04 12.00 -18.88
N LEU A 283 10.35 11.16 -17.88
CA LEU A 283 11.44 11.39 -16.91
C LEU A 283 12.77 10.86 -17.46
N HIS A 284 12.79 9.68 -18.10
CA HIS A 284 13.99 9.11 -18.70
C HIS A 284 14.69 10.07 -19.67
N ALA A 285 13.91 10.79 -20.47
CA ALA A 285 14.38 11.79 -21.43
C ALA A 285 15.03 13.04 -20.81
N VAL A 286 14.83 13.28 -19.50
CA VAL A 286 15.34 14.44 -18.76
C VAL A 286 16.05 14.03 -17.45
N ARG A 287 16.49 12.77 -17.34
CA ARG A 287 17.03 12.19 -16.09
C ARG A 287 18.34 12.82 -15.61
N SER A 288 19.03 13.58 -16.46
CA SER A 288 20.12 14.48 -16.06
C SER A 288 19.70 15.60 -15.10
N ASN A 289 18.42 15.98 -15.12
CA ASN A 289 17.90 17.17 -14.43
C ASN A 289 17.16 16.82 -13.13
N PHE A 290 17.02 15.54 -12.80
CA PHE A 290 16.20 15.03 -11.69
C PHE A 290 16.80 13.75 -11.09
N SER A 291 16.97 13.71 -9.79
CA SER A 291 17.38 12.48 -9.09
C SER A 291 16.16 11.64 -8.68
N ALA A 292 16.22 10.33 -8.95
CA ALA A 292 15.26 9.33 -8.46
C ALA A 292 15.97 8.31 -7.56
N TYR A 293 15.35 7.94 -6.44
CA TYR A 293 15.92 7.05 -5.42
C TYR A 293 14.95 5.93 -5.03
N LEU A 294 15.48 4.79 -4.57
CA LEU A 294 14.72 3.64 -4.05
C LEU A 294 13.84 4.04 -2.85
N GLY A 295 14.33 4.94 -1.98
CA GLY A 295 13.52 5.47 -0.89
C GLY A 295 14.21 6.54 -0.05
N ARG A 296 13.49 6.98 0.99
CA ARG A 296 13.98 7.85 2.07
C ARG A 296 13.35 7.45 3.42
N PRO A 297 14.03 7.65 4.56
CA PRO A 297 13.40 7.46 5.86
C PRO A 297 12.35 8.56 6.10
N TRP A 298 11.09 8.18 6.37
CA TRP A 298 10.08 9.14 6.84
C TRP A 298 10.02 9.18 8.38
N LYS A 299 10.43 8.10 9.03
CA LYS A 299 10.57 7.98 10.49
C LYS A 299 11.90 7.30 10.84
N GLU A 300 12.24 7.36 12.12
CA GLU A 300 13.57 7.03 12.64
C GLU A 300 14.02 5.59 12.38
N TYR A 301 13.11 4.62 12.43
CA TYR A 301 13.41 3.19 12.29
C TYR A 301 12.98 2.62 10.93
N ALA A 302 12.87 3.49 9.91
CA ALA A 302 12.32 3.17 8.60
C ALA A 302 12.95 1.90 7.99
N ARG A 303 12.11 0.93 7.59
CA ARG A 303 12.56 -0.39 7.11
C ARG A 303 12.12 -0.65 5.67
N THR A 304 13.05 -0.87 4.75
CA THR A 304 12.75 -1.16 3.34
C THR A 304 13.78 -2.10 2.73
N VAL A 305 13.33 -3.16 2.06
CA VAL A 305 14.19 -4.12 1.35
C VAL A 305 13.83 -4.14 -0.13
N VAL A 306 14.83 -4.03 -1.01
CA VAL A 306 14.66 -4.21 -2.47
C VAL A 306 15.48 -5.44 -2.87
N MET A 307 14.81 -6.49 -3.33
CA MET A 307 15.43 -7.80 -3.53
C MET A 307 15.04 -8.46 -4.85
N GLN A 308 15.98 -9.19 -5.46
CA GLN A 308 15.79 -9.97 -6.69
C GLN A 308 15.17 -9.15 -7.85
N SER A 309 15.31 -7.82 -7.82
CA SER A 309 14.59 -6.88 -8.67
C SER A 309 15.51 -6.28 -9.72
N SER A 310 14.94 -5.91 -10.86
CA SER A 310 15.67 -5.17 -11.90
C SER A 310 15.54 -3.66 -11.67
N ILE A 311 16.63 -2.92 -11.83
CA ILE A 311 16.75 -1.49 -11.51
C ILE A 311 17.37 -0.74 -12.70
N SER A 312 16.67 0.27 -13.22
CA SER A 312 17.14 1.11 -14.34
C SER A 312 18.32 2.03 -13.97
N ASP A 313 19.14 2.40 -14.96
CA ASP A 313 20.18 3.44 -14.86
C ASP A 313 19.67 4.80 -14.34
N ALA A 314 18.38 5.09 -14.50
CA ALA A 314 17.74 6.31 -14.02
C ALA A 314 17.57 6.39 -12.49
N ILE A 315 17.89 5.34 -11.74
CA ILE A 315 17.99 5.39 -10.28
C ILE A 315 19.39 5.90 -9.90
N HIS A 316 19.43 6.95 -9.09
CA HIS A 316 20.65 7.65 -8.70
C HIS A 316 21.62 6.69 -7.97
N PRO A 317 22.94 6.67 -8.28
CA PRO A 317 23.88 5.65 -7.77
C PRO A 317 23.95 5.49 -6.24
N ALA A 318 23.70 6.57 -5.50
CA ALA A 318 23.57 6.53 -4.03
C ALA A 318 22.45 5.58 -3.53
N GLY A 319 21.48 5.23 -4.39
CA GLY A 319 20.34 4.35 -4.13
C GLY A 319 19.25 4.99 -3.28
N TRP A 320 19.64 5.61 -2.17
CA TRP A 320 18.75 6.08 -1.11
C TRP A 320 18.99 7.58 -0.83
N ASN A 321 17.94 8.30 -0.44
CA ASN A 321 18.00 9.73 -0.17
C ASN A 321 17.76 10.04 1.31
N GLY A 322 18.66 10.81 1.92
CA GLY A 322 18.49 11.27 3.30
C GLY A 322 17.46 12.40 3.40
N LEU A 323 16.93 12.62 4.60
CA LEU A 323 16.43 13.95 4.97
C LEU A 323 17.62 14.85 5.33
N LYS A 324 17.44 16.18 5.35
CA LYS A 324 18.52 17.13 5.69
C LYS A 324 19.11 16.78 7.07
N GLY A 325 20.43 16.62 7.15
CA GLY A 325 21.15 16.27 8.39
C GLY A 325 21.46 14.76 8.50
N ARG A 326 21.57 14.24 9.74
CA ARG A 326 21.86 12.83 10.05
C ARG A 326 20.65 12.04 10.55
N PHE A 327 19.43 12.54 10.36
CA PHE A 327 18.20 11.90 10.86
C PHE A 327 18.04 10.46 10.31
N ALA A 328 17.73 9.52 11.21
CA ALA A 328 17.49 8.09 10.95
C ALA A 328 18.68 7.28 10.37
N LEU A 329 19.81 7.89 9.98
CA LEU A 329 20.83 7.20 9.16
C LEU A 329 21.53 6.03 9.87
N ASN A 330 21.47 5.99 11.20
CA ASN A 330 22.07 4.94 12.05
C ASN A 330 21.01 3.96 12.61
N THR A 331 19.71 4.23 12.40
CA THR A 331 18.58 3.52 13.04
C THR A 331 17.56 2.97 12.03
N LEU A 332 17.59 3.43 10.79
CA LEU A 332 16.88 2.85 9.65
C LEU A 332 17.45 1.47 9.28
N SER A 333 16.70 0.72 8.49
CA SER A 333 17.11 -0.59 7.95
C SER A 333 16.75 -0.65 6.47
N PHE A 334 17.65 -0.15 5.62
CA PHE A 334 17.52 -0.18 4.17
C PHE A 334 18.47 -1.21 3.58
N ALA A 335 17.92 -2.14 2.78
CA ALA A 335 18.71 -3.27 2.29
C ALA A 335 18.46 -3.64 0.83
N GLU A 336 19.51 -4.18 0.20
CA GLU A 336 19.49 -4.68 -1.18
C GLU A 336 20.03 -6.12 -1.27
N TYR A 337 19.42 -6.97 -2.09
CA TYR A 337 19.78 -8.39 -2.26
C TYR A 337 19.56 -8.85 -3.71
N GLU A 338 20.54 -9.47 -4.37
CA GLU A 338 20.41 -10.06 -5.72
C GLU A 338 19.73 -9.15 -6.79
N ASN A 339 19.88 -7.82 -6.69
CA ASN A 339 19.32 -6.90 -7.68
C ASN A 339 20.14 -6.89 -8.98
N SER A 340 19.50 -6.54 -10.09
CA SER A 340 20.06 -6.61 -11.44
C SER A 340 19.78 -5.36 -12.27
N GLY A 341 20.46 -5.20 -13.40
CA GLY A 341 20.34 -4.02 -14.26
C GLY A 341 21.24 -2.85 -13.83
N ALA A 342 21.33 -1.82 -14.68
CA ALA A 342 22.33 -0.76 -14.57
C ALA A 342 22.24 0.09 -13.29
N GLY A 343 21.07 0.19 -12.64
CA GLY A 343 20.88 0.88 -11.36
C GLY A 343 21.16 0.02 -10.12
N ALA A 344 21.40 -1.29 -10.28
CA ALA A 344 21.69 -2.19 -9.16
C ALA A 344 23.17 -2.18 -8.72
N GLU A 345 24.02 -1.41 -9.41
CA GLU A 345 25.42 -1.17 -9.06
C GLU A 345 25.53 -0.52 -7.67
N THR A 346 26.26 -1.14 -6.73
CA THR A 346 26.24 -0.77 -5.29
C THR A 346 27.47 -0.04 -4.75
N SER A 347 28.60 0.02 -5.47
CA SER A 347 29.86 0.62 -4.97
C SER A 347 29.76 2.12 -4.68
N ARG A 348 28.78 2.80 -5.27
CA ARG A 348 28.49 4.23 -5.07
C ARG A 348 27.25 4.50 -4.21
N ARG A 349 26.77 3.49 -3.48
CA ARG A 349 25.66 3.63 -2.52
C ARG A 349 26.04 4.47 -1.30
N VAL A 350 25.03 4.90 -0.56
CA VAL A 350 25.20 5.63 0.70
C VAL A 350 25.98 4.82 1.76
N THR A 351 26.91 5.48 2.45
CA THR A 351 27.73 4.88 3.52
C THR A 351 27.06 5.02 4.89
N TRP A 352 25.76 4.73 4.98
CA TRP A 352 24.98 4.84 6.22
C TRP A 352 25.08 3.54 7.02
N GLU A 353 25.16 3.63 8.36
CA GLU A 353 25.16 2.45 9.24
C GLU A 353 23.86 1.63 9.13
N GLY A 354 22.72 2.27 8.88
CA GLY A 354 21.46 1.59 8.60
C GLY A 354 21.31 1.01 7.17
N TYR A 355 22.28 1.23 6.28
CA TYR A 355 22.26 0.66 4.93
C TYR A 355 23.09 -0.63 4.84
N LYS A 356 22.55 -1.67 4.20
CA LYS A 356 23.22 -2.97 4.06
C LYS A 356 22.99 -3.62 2.69
N ILE A 357 24.07 -4.16 2.12
CA ILE A 357 23.97 -5.20 1.08
C ILE A 357 23.83 -6.54 1.80
N ILE A 358 22.73 -7.26 1.55
CA ILE A 358 22.55 -8.62 2.06
C ILE A 358 23.32 -9.58 1.14
N THR A 359 24.08 -10.50 1.73
CA THR A 359 24.83 -11.54 1.01
C THR A 359 24.42 -12.96 1.41
N SER A 360 23.67 -13.11 2.51
CA SER A 360 23.16 -14.41 2.97
C SER A 360 21.74 -14.65 2.46
N ALA A 361 21.54 -15.78 1.77
CA ALA A 361 20.22 -16.25 1.37
C ALA A 361 19.30 -16.47 2.58
N THR A 362 19.84 -16.95 3.71
CA THR A 362 19.08 -17.14 4.96
C THR A 362 18.66 -15.81 5.62
N GLU A 363 19.43 -14.74 5.42
CA GLU A 363 19.00 -13.40 5.80
C GLU A 363 17.89 -12.88 4.87
N ALA A 364 18.04 -13.08 3.56
CA ALA A 364 17.04 -12.66 2.57
C ALA A 364 15.71 -13.44 2.70
N GLN A 365 15.75 -14.72 3.07
CA GLN A 365 14.57 -15.59 3.27
C GLN A 365 13.53 -14.97 4.21
N ARG A 366 13.97 -14.26 5.26
CA ARG A 366 13.09 -13.58 6.25
C ARG A 366 12.24 -12.43 5.67
N PHE A 367 12.44 -12.08 4.40
CA PHE A 367 11.66 -11.06 3.68
C PHE A 367 10.73 -11.65 2.59
N TYR A 368 10.75 -12.97 2.36
CA TYR A 368 9.83 -13.63 1.43
C TYR A 368 8.40 -13.66 2.02
N CYS A 369 7.36 -13.57 1.18
CA CYS A 369 5.97 -13.50 1.66
C CYS A 369 5.52 -14.67 2.58
N SER A 370 6.13 -15.86 2.46
CA SER A 370 5.86 -17.03 3.31
C SER A 370 6.64 -17.06 4.63
N GLN A 371 7.50 -16.07 4.88
CA GLN A 371 8.35 -15.91 6.06
C GLN A 371 8.29 -14.49 6.62
N PHE A 372 7.65 -13.54 5.92
CA PHE A 372 7.40 -12.17 6.34
C PHE A 372 6.24 -12.09 7.34
N HIS A 373 6.30 -12.96 8.36
CA HIS A 373 5.38 -13.00 9.48
C HIS A 373 5.97 -12.19 10.63
N TRP A 374 5.30 -11.10 10.98
CA TRP A 374 5.23 -10.53 12.34
C TRP A 374 6.47 -10.70 13.24
N TRP A 375 7.57 -10.01 12.86
CA TRP A 375 8.81 -9.83 13.65
C TRP A 375 8.62 -9.44 15.13
#